data_AF-A0A397JEF9-F1
#
_entry.id   AF-A0A397JEF9-F1
#
_cell.length_a   1.000
_cell.length_b   1.000
_cell.length_c   1.000
_cell.angle_alpha   90.00
_cell.angle_beta   90.00
_cell.angle_gamma   90.00
#
_symmetry.space_group_name_H-M   'P 1'
#
loop_
_entity.id
_entity.type
_entity.pdbx_description
1 polymer ?
#
loop_
_entity_poly.entity_id
_entity_poly.type
_entity_poly.pdbx_seq_one_letter_code
_entity_poly.pdbx_strand_id
1 'polypeptide(L)'
;MERIVSLGLYVGINGCSLKTKENLEVAKRIPEDRLMIETDAPWCDIRPTHASYSHLNLSKELMDLYRPPTRNKEKFQTGFMVKGRNEPCCIGQVLYILASIRGTDPITLVDKIYENTKEVFFKQ
;
A
#
# COMPACT_ATOMS: atom_id res chain seq x y z
N MET A 1 -8.46 13.77 8.23
CA MET A 1 -7.02 13.45 8.33
C MET A 1 -6.35 14.33 9.38
N GLU A 2 -6.32 15.65 9.19
CA GLU A 2 -5.66 16.62 10.09
C GLU A 2 -6.04 16.46 11.57
N ARG A 3 -7.34 16.28 11.87
CA ARG A 3 -7.82 16.06 13.24
C ARG A 3 -7.25 14.80 13.91
N ILE A 4 -6.98 13.73 13.16
CA ILE A 4 -6.41 12.49 13.71
C ILE A 4 -4.92 12.71 14.00
N VAL A 5 -4.22 13.35 13.06
CA VAL A 5 -2.80 13.71 13.20
C VAL A 5 -2.58 14.66 14.38
N SER A 6 -3.46 15.65 14.59
CA SER A 6 -3.34 16.59 15.71
C SER A 6 -3.50 15.93 17.08
N LEU A 7 -4.12 14.74 17.14
CA LEU A 7 -4.23 13.93 18.36
C LEU A 7 -3.01 13.02 18.57
N GLY A 8 -1.98 13.12 17.71
CA GLY A 8 -0.78 12.27 17.78
C GLY A 8 -0.99 10.85 17.24
N LEU A 9 -2.09 10.59 16.54
CA LEU A 9 -2.40 9.28 15.97
C LEU A 9 -1.77 9.09 14.59
N TYR A 10 -1.46 7.85 14.26
CA TYR A 10 -0.97 7.43 12.94
C TYR A 10 -2.12 7.11 11.99
N VAL A 11 -1.84 7.15 10.68
CA VAL A 11 -2.81 6.87 9.61
C VAL A 11 -2.31 5.70 8.77
N GLY A 12 -3.05 4.59 8.81
CA GLY A 12 -2.84 3.41 7.96
C GLY A 12 -3.42 3.60 6.56
N ILE A 13 -2.65 3.21 5.54
CA ILE A 13 -3.05 3.27 4.13
C ILE A 13 -2.99 1.89 3.50
N ASN A 14 -4.07 1.50 2.83
CA ASN A 14 -4.18 0.30 2.02
C ASN A 14 -4.77 0.63 0.63
N GLY A 15 -5.04 -0.38 -0.19
CA GLY A 15 -5.61 -0.15 -1.53
C GLY A 15 -7.02 0.46 -1.53
N CYS A 16 -7.81 0.29 -0.46
CA CYS A 16 -9.11 0.98 -0.31
C CYS A 16 -8.94 2.47 -0.06
N SER A 17 -7.90 2.86 0.66
CA SER A 17 -7.51 4.25 0.92
C SER A 17 -6.95 4.97 -0.32
N LEU A 18 -6.97 4.34 -1.50
CA LEU A 18 -6.34 4.83 -2.73
C LEU A 18 -7.26 4.69 -3.97
N LYS A 19 -8.57 4.49 -3.79
CA LYS A 19 -9.52 4.20 -4.88
C LYS A 19 -9.81 5.39 -5.78
N THR A 20 -9.93 6.59 -5.20
CA THR A 20 -10.38 7.80 -5.91
C THR A 20 -9.30 8.87 -5.91
N LYS A 21 -9.42 9.87 -6.79
CA LYS A 21 -8.50 11.02 -6.83
C LYS A 21 -8.46 11.77 -5.50
N GLU A 22 -9.62 11.95 -4.86
CA GLU A 22 -9.70 12.57 -3.53
C GLU A 22 -8.95 11.76 -2.47
N ASN A 23 -9.02 10.42 -2.53
CA ASN A 23 -8.24 9.58 -1.62
C ASN A 23 -6.73 9.78 -1.81
N LEU A 24 -6.25 9.90 -3.05
CA LEU A 24 -4.84 10.17 -3.34
C LEU A 24 -4.40 11.53 -2.81
N GLU A 25 -5.22 12.57 -2.97
CA GLU A 25 -4.93 13.91 -2.42
C GLU A 25 -4.82 13.91 -0.90
N VAL A 26 -5.70 13.16 -0.22
CA VAL A 26 -5.61 13.00 1.24
C VAL A 26 -4.36 12.20 1.62
N ALA A 27 -4.09 11.08 0.96
CA ALA A 27 -2.93 10.23 1.24
C ALA A 27 -1.60 10.97 1.04
N LYS A 28 -1.52 11.83 0.01
CA LYS A 28 -0.36 12.67 -0.28
C LYS A 28 -0.05 13.68 0.84
N ARG A 29 -1.06 14.14 1.59
CA ARG A 29 -0.90 15.16 2.65
C ARG A 29 -0.60 14.59 4.03
N ILE A 30 -0.64 13.27 4.21
CA ILE A 30 -0.30 12.64 5.50
C ILE A 30 1.18 12.93 5.81
N PRO A 31 1.52 13.43 7.01
CA PRO A 31 2.90 13.58 7.44
C PRO A 31 3.63 12.24 7.45
N GLU A 32 4.89 12.21 7.02
CA GLU A 32 5.64 10.95 6.86
C GLU A 32 5.88 10.26 8.20
N ASP A 33 6.06 11.01 9.28
CA ASP A 33 6.20 10.53 10.65
C ASP A 33 4.87 10.09 11.31
N ARG A 34 3.78 10.09 10.53
CA ARG A 34 2.44 9.64 10.94
C ARG A 34 1.86 8.63 9.95
N LEU A 35 2.60 8.24 8.93
CA LEU A 35 2.15 7.34 7.87
C LEU A 35 2.50 5.87 8.19
N MET A 36 1.54 4.98 7.99
CA MET A 36 1.72 3.53 7.98
C MET A 36 1.06 2.92 6.73
N ILE A 37 1.48 1.71 6.34
CA ILE A 37 0.89 0.99 5.21
C ILE A 37 0.47 -0.42 5.60
N GLU A 38 -0.55 -0.93 4.95
CA GLU A 38 -1.09 -2.27 5.15
C GLU A 38 -1.79 -2.74 3.86
N THR A 39 -2.13 -4.03 3.78
CA THR A 39 -2.87 -4.58 2.64
C THR A 39 -4.36 -4.76 2.94
N ASP A 40 -4.72 -4.95 4.20
CA ASP A 40 -6.04 -5.45 4.62
C ASP A 40 -6.44 -6.75 3.88
N ALA A 41 -5.46 -7.58 3.55
CA ALA A 41 -5.70 -8.85 2.86
C ALA A 41 -6.66 -9.74 3.68
N PRO A 42 -7.67 -10.37 3.04
CA PRO A 42 -7.81 -10.61 1.60
C PRO A 42 -8.49 -9.48 0.79
N TRP A 43 -8.79 -8.35 1.43
CA TRP A 43 -9.53 -7.23 0.86
C TRP A 43 -8.61 -6.18 0.22
N CYS A 44 -9.21 -5.06 -0.20
CA CYS A 44 -8.50 -3.85 -0.64
C CYS A 44 -7.45 -4.05 -1.75
N ASP A 45 -7.68 -5.03 -2.64
CA ASP A 45 -6.89 -5.22 -3.86
C ASP A 45 -6.87 -3.94 -4.73
N ILE A 46 -5.72 -3.61 -5.31
CA ILE A 46 -5.56 -2.45 -6.19
C ILE A 46 -5.96 -2.86 -7.61
N ARG A 47 -7.07 -2.29 -8.10
CA ARG A 47 -7.69 -2.68 -9.37
C ARG A 47 -7.39 -1.67 -10.48
N PRO A 48 -7.39 -2.09 -11.76
CA PRO A 48 -7.25 -1.19 -12.90
C PRO A 48 -8.22 0.01 -12.93
N THR A 49 -9.37 -0.13 -12.27
CA THR A 49 -10.39 0.92 -12.16
C THR A 49 -10.12 1.94 -11.06
N HIS A 50 -9.13 1.71 -10.19
CA HIS A 50 -8.78 2.65 -9.13
C HIS A 50 -7.89 3.78 -9.67
N ALA A 51 -8.06 4.99 -9.13
CA ALA A 51 -7.24 6.14 -9.47
C ALA A 51 -5.74 5.89 -9.21
N SER A 52 -5.42 5.05 -8.22
CA SER A 52 -4.05 4.68 -7.88
C SER A 52 -3.35 3.81 -8.92
N TYR A 53 -4.08 3.11 -9.78
CA TYR A 53 -3.48 2.11 -10.66
C TYR A 53 -2.48 2.72 -11.65
N SER A 54 -2.73 3.94 -12.12
CA SER A 54 -1.80 4.68 -13.00
C SER A 54 -0.51 5.12 -12.32
N HIS A 55 -0.41 4.99 -11.00
CA HIS A 55 0.78 5.34 -10.21
C HIS A 55 1.65 4.11 -9.85
N LEU A 56 1.27 2.92 -10.30
CA LEU A 56 2.08 1.71 -10.15
C LEU A 56 3.26 1.73 -11.14
N ASN A 57 4.33 2.43 -10.76
CA ASN A 57 5.58 2.49 -11.49
C ASN A 57 6.56 1.44 -10.95
N LEU A 58 6.29 0.17 -11.22
CA LEU A 58 7.11 -0.95 -10.79
C LEU A 58 7.99 -1.45 -11.93
N SER A 59 9.24 -1.82 -11.63
CA SER A 59 10.07 -2.60 -12.56
C SER A 59 9.44 -4.00 -12.75
N LYS A 60 9.86 -4.73 -13.79
CA LYS A 60 9.37 -6.09 -14.02
C LYS A 60 9.58 -7.01 -12.81
N GLU A 61 10.75 -6.94 -12.19
CA GLU A 61 11.08 -7.72 -11.00
C GLU A 61 10.16 -7.40 -9.81
N LEU A 62 9.90 -6.11 -9.56
CA LEU A 62 9.02 -5.69 -8.49
C LEU A 62 7.55 -6.01 -8.78
N MET A 63 7.15 -6.00 -10.05
CA MET A 63 5.83 -6.46 -10.48
C MET A 63 5.66 -7.95 -10.16
N ASP A 64 6.64 -8.79 -10.46
CA ASP A 64 6.58 -10.22 -10.18
C ASP A 64 6.53 -10.50 -8.67
N LEU A 65 7.22 -9.68 -7.85
CA LEU A 65 7.23 -9.78 -6.39
C LEU A 65 5.92 -9.31 -5.73
N TYR A 66 5.43 -8.13 -6.11
CA TYR A 66 4.29 -7.49 -5.44
C TYR A 66 2.95 -7.72 -6.12
N ARG A 67 2.97 -8.26 -7.34
CA ARG A 67 1.77 -8.71 -8.05
C ARG A 67 1.99 -10.06 -8.77
N PRO A 68 2.26 -11.15 -8.00
CA PRO A 68 2.44 -12.47 -8.56
C PRO A 68 1.29 -12.92 -9.48
N PRO A 69 1.55 -13.83 -10.43
CA PRO A 69 0.52 -14.36 -11.31
C PRO A 69 -0.61 -15.04 -10.52
N THR A 70 -1.84 -14.87 -11.02
CA THR A 70 -3.05 -15.39 -10.36
C THR A 70 -3.63 -16.62 -11.06
N ARG A 71 -4.40 -17.41 -10.32
CA ARG A 71 -5.28 -18.49 -10.79
C ARG A 71 -6.70 -18.29 -10.27
N ASN A 72 -7.69 -18.78 -11.00
CA ASN A 72 -9.07 -18.79 -10.51
C ASN A 72 -9.17 -19.67 -9.26
N LYS A 73 -10.09 -19.34 -8.33
CA LYS A 73 -10.24 -20.07 -7.06
C LYS A 73 -10.57 -21.55 -7.26
N GLU A 74 -11.27 -21.90 -8.33
CA GLU A 74 -11.62 -23.28 -8.70
C GLU A 74 -10.41 -24.08 -9.22
N LYS A 75 -9.31 -23.40 -9.57
CA LYS A 75 -8.07 -23.96 -10.09
C LYS A 75 -6.88 -23.51 -9.24
N PHE A 76 -7.04 -23.55 -7.92
CA PHE A 76 -5.97 -23.21 -6.99
C PHE A 76 -4.69 -24.02 -7.30
N GLN A 77 -3.55 -23.33 -7.26
CA GLN A 77 -2.24 -23.92 -7.52
C GLN A 77 -1.22 -23.25 -6.59
N THR A 78 -0.48 -24.05 -5.82
CA THR A 78 0.62 -23.55 -4.99
C THR A 78 1.63 -22.79 -5.85
N GLY A 79 2.13 -21.66 -5.34
CA GLY A 79 3.02 -20.75 -6.07
C GLY A 79 2.30 -19.70 -6.91
N PHE A 80 0.97 -19.70 -6.95
CA PHE A 80 0.16 -18.67 -7.58
C PHE A 80 -0.82 -18.04 -6.58
N MET A 81 -1.10 -16.76 -6.77
CA MET A 81 -2.15 -16.07 -6.03
C MET A 81 -3.55 -16.50 -6.51
N VAL A 82 -4.57 -16.28 -5.68
CA VAL A 82 -5.97 -16.48 -6.10
C VAL A 82 -6.52 -15.18 -6.68
N LYS A 83 -7.11 -15.24 -7.88
CA LYS A 83 -7.68 -14.07 -8.57
C LYS A 83 -8.74 -13.40 -7.70
N GLY A 84 -8.55 -12.11 -7.41
CA GLY A 84 -9.46 -11.31 -6.58
C GLY A 84 -9.26 -11.46 -5.06
N ARG A 85 -8.24 -12.21 -4.62
CA ARG A 85 -7.81 -12.30 -3.22
C ARG A 85 -6.50 -11.54 -3.06
N ASN A 86 -6.53 -10.42 -2.34
CA ASN A 86 -5.31 -9.69 -2.01
C ASN A 86 -4.45 -10.49 -1.02
N GLU A 87 -3.15 -10.23 -0.99
CA GLU A 87 -2.21 -10.93 -0.10
C GLU A 87 -1.20 -9.96 0.53
N PRO A 88 -0.57 -10.29 1.66
CA PRO A 88 0.44 -9.44 2.31
C PRO A 88 1.62 -9.09 1.40
N CYS A 89 2.00 -9.98 0.48
CA CYS A 89 3.07 -9.70 -0.49
C CYS A 89 2.75 -8.48 -1.38
N CYS A 90 1.47 -8.09 -1.53
CA CYS A 90 1.09 -6.93 -2.33
C CYS A 90 1.34 -5.57 -1.64
N ILE A 91 1.86 -5.54 -0.41
CA ILE A 91 2.14 -4.30 0.34
C ILE A 91 3.05 -3.33 -0.43
N GLY A 92 3.98 -3.84 -1.24
CA GLY A 92 4.82 -3.01 -2.09
C GLY A 92 4.04 -2.18 -3.11
N GLN A 93 2.87 -2.65 -3.58
CA GLN A 93 2.02 -1.84 -4.45
C GLN A 93 1.58 -0.54 -3.76
N VAL A 94 1.18 -0.62 -2.49
CA VAL A 94 0.76 0.54 -1.68
C VAL A 94 1.92 1.52 -1.50
N LEU A 95 3.11 1.01 -1.16
CA LEU A 95 4.33 1.81 -1.02
C LEU A 95 4.65 2.60 -2.31
N TYR A 96 4.71 1.92 -3.45
CA TYR A 96 5.12 2.55 -4.70
C TYR A 96 4.09 3.56 -5.22
N ILE A 97 2.80 3.33 -4.98
CA ILE A 97 1.77 4.33 -5.26
C ILE A 97 2.00 5.57 -4.39
N LEU A 98 2.21 5.40 -3.07
CA LEU A 98 2.45 6.51 -2.16
C LEU A 98 3.70 7.30 -2.54
N ALA A 99 4.80 6.62 -2.86
CA ALA A 99 6.02 7.25 -3.34
C ALA A 99 5.77 8.05 -4.63
N SER A 100 5.05 7.46 -5.60
CA SER A 100 4.71 8.11 -6.88
C SER A 100 3.87 9.38 -6.69
N ILE A 101 2.80 9.35 -5.88
CA ILE A 101 1.93 10.53 -5.71
C ILE A 101 2.61 11.64 -4.89
N ARG A 102 3.57 11.28 -4.03
CA ARG A 102 4.35 12.21 -3.20
C ARG A 102 5.60 12.75 -3.90
N GLY A 103 6.07 12.08 -4.96
CA GLY A 103 7.31 12.42 -5.63
C GLY A 103 8.54 12.12 -4.78
N THR A 104 8.46 11.09 -3.92
CA THR A 104 9.54 10.67 -3.02
C THR A 104 10.16 9.36 -3.47
N ASP A 105 11.39 9.11 -3.03
CA ASP A 105 12.04 7.83 -3.24
C ASP A 105 11.37 6.74 -2.36
N PRO A 106 10.95 5.59 -2.94
CA PRO A 106 10.25 4.54 -2.20
C PRO A 106 11.09 3.92 -1.09
N ILE A 107 12.43 3.88 -1.22
CA ILE A 107 13.32 3.31 -0.20
C ILE A 107 13.36 4.22 1.03
N THR A 108 13.58 5.52 0.80
CA THR A 108 13.53 6.52 1.87
C THR A 108 12.16 6.55 2.57
N LEU A 109 11.08 6.44 1.79
CA LEU A 109 9.72 6.44 2.33
C LEU A 109 9.43 5.18 3.18
N VAL A 110 9.86 4.00 2.71
CA VAL A 110 9.60 2.75 3.46
C VAL A 110 10.38 2.68 4.75
N ASP A 111 11.60 3.20 4.80
CA ASP A 111 12.38 3.28 6.04
C ASP A 111 11.60 4.06 7.10
N LYS A 112 11.02 5.21 6.72
CA LYS A 112 10.23 6.01 7.66
C LYS A 112 8.94 5.32 8.10
N ILE A 113 8.22 4.71 7.17
CA ILE A 113 7.00 3.94 7.46
C ILE A 113 7.30 2.75 8.39
N TYR A 114 8.44 2.09 8.18
CA TYR A 114 8.87 0.95 8.99
C TYR A 114 9.25 1.39 10.41
N GLU A 115 9.99 2.50 10.54
CA GLU A 115 10.25 3.14 11.84
C GLU A 115 8.95 3.45 12.59
N ASN A 116 8.01 4.13 11.95
CA ASN A 116 6.71 4.46 12.54
C ASN A 116 5.99 3.22 13.06
N THR A 117 5.99 2.14 12.27
CA THR A 117 5.32 0.88 12.61
C THR A 117 6.00 0.23 13.82
N LYS A 118 7.34 0.23 13.86
CA LYS A 118 8.11 -0.27 15.01
C LYS A 118 7.86 0.53 16.28
N GLU A 119 7.85 1.86 16.20
CA GLU A 119 7.64 2.73 17.37
C GLU A 119 6.28 2.50 18.04
N VAL A 120 5.24 2.17 17.27
CA VAL A 120 3.89 1.95 17.82
C VAL A 120 3.67 0.52 18.30
N PHE A 121 4.08 -0.48 17.51
CA PHE A 121 3.69 -1.87 17.77
C PHE A 121 4.80 -2.75 18.35
N PHE A 122 6.05 -2.32 18.29
CA PHE A 122 7.21 -3.15 18.61
C PHE A 122 8.24 -2.47 19.52
N LYS A 123 7.87 -1.34 20.13
CA LYS A 123 8.70 -0.64 21.12
C LYS A 123 8.68 -1.43 22.43
N GLN A 124 9.86 -1.86 22.87
CA GLN A 124 10.09 -2.49 24.17
C GLN A 124 10.42 -1.44 25.22
#